data_AF-A0A1U7T8P3-F1
#
_entry.id   AF-A0A1U7T8P3-F1
#
_cell.length_a   1.000
_cell.length_b   1.000
_cell.length_c   1.000
_cell.angle_alpha   90.00
_cell.angle_beta   90.00
_cell.angle_gamma   90.00
#
_symmetry.space_group_name_H-M   'P 1'
#
loop_
_entity.id
_entity.type
_entity.pdbx_description
1 polymer ?
#
loop_
_entity_poly.entity_id
_entity_poly.type
_entity_poly.pdbx_seq_one_letter_code
_entity_poly.pdbx_strand_id
1 'polypeptide(L)'
;MYNKLWHQTQEALNSLLDTESQKMVEPQRNQVLIFQMLATFYIKYVQIFRNLEMVYDQIVHPQKRILIRKILDGVMGRILELKNEMVELELTEFHYFDDILQDLKLAPQQLDIPIPKYFLREKLEVIKEREKILAQILADTGLYTADVKYYIKAIPLEEAVKLIQIAERARQGRLRALFMKQIYLQEYRAKQAKLLSERMADTGAAALRIQKVWRGFHQCRETEKLREEEMIFLGM
;
A
#
# COMPACT_ATOMS: atom_id res chain seq x y z
N MET A 1 2.31 -39.56 -11.16
CA MET A 1 2.90 -38.32 -10.60
C MET A 1 1.83 -37.45 -9.92
N TYR A 2 0.76 -37.04 -10.61
CA TYR A 2 -0.26 -36.13 -10.06
C TYR A 2 -1.14 -36.71 -8.94
N ASN A 3 -1.46 -38.01 -8.97
CA ASN A 3 -2.14 -38.65 -7.83
C ASN A 3 -1.27 -38.60 -6.56
N LYS A 4 0.06 -38.75 -6.69
CA LYS A 4 0.99 -38.64 -5.56
C LYS A 4 1.00 -37.21 -5.00
N LEU A 5 1.04 -36.21 -5.87
CA LEU A 5 0.93 -34.79 -5.48
C LEU A 5 -0.40 -34.51 -4.77
N TRP A 6 -1.52 -35.04 -5.29
CA TRP A 6 -2.83 -34.95 -4.62
C TRP A 6 -2.79 -35.54 -3.21
N HIS A 7 -2.31 -36.78 -3.06
CA HIS A 7 -2.22 -37.43 -1.75
C HIS A 7 -1.33 -36.66 -0.78
N GLN A 8 -0.16 -36.20 -1.23
CA GLN A 8 0.74 -35.37 -0.41
C GLN A 8 0.10 -34.05 0.00
N THR A 9 -0.63 -33.40 -0.91
CA THR A 9 -1.31 -32.13 -0.62
C THR A 9 -2.46 -32.34 0.36
N GLN A 10 -3.20 -33.44 0.22
CA GLN A 10 -4.28 -33.80 1.12
C GLN A 10 -3.76 -34.15 2.53
N GLU A 11 -2.66 -34.90 2.62
CA GLU A 11 -2.00 -35.20 3.90
C GLU A 11 -1.42 -33.93 4.55
N ALA A 12 -0.82 -33.04 3.76
CA ALA A 12 -0.34 -31.74 4.24
C ALA A 12 -1.49 -30.87 4.75
N LEU A 13 -2.65 -30.87 4.08
CA LEU A 13 -3.83 -30.14 4.53
C LEU A 13 -4.41 -30.71 5.83
N ASN A 14 -4.57 -32.04 5.92
CA ASN A 14 -5.08 -32.67 7.13
C ASN A 14 -4.17 -32.42 8.33
N SER A 15 -2.85 -32.60 8.17
CA SER A 15 -1.89 -32.33 9.25
C SER A 15 -1.87 -30.85 9.67
N LEU A 16 -2.09 -29.93 8.72
CA LEU A 16 -2.20 -28.51 9.03
C LEU A 16 -3.47 -28.20 9.84
N LEU A 17 -4.62 -28.77 9.46
CA LEU A 17 -5.89 -28.63 10.18
C LEU A 17 -5.81 -29.20 11.60
N ASP A 18 -5.18 -30.37 11.75
CA ASP A 18 -4.96 -30.97 13.08
C ASP A 18 -4.10 -30.04 13.95
N THR A 19 -3.01 -29.50 13.40
CA THR A 19 -2.11 -28.58 14.11
C THR A 19 -2.82 -27.28 14.49
N GLU A 20 -3.63 -26.72 13.58
CA GLU A 20 -4.41 -25.51 13.82
C GLU A 20 -5.44 -25.71 14.92
N SER A 21 -6.20 -26.81 14.87
CA SER A 21 -7.19 -27.14 15.90
C SER A 21 -6.58 -27.28 17.29
N GLN A 22 -5.38 -27.87 17.40
CA GLN A 22 -4.67 -28.00 18.68
C GLN A 22 -4.21 -26.65 19.22
N LYS A 23 -3.64 -25.80 18.36
CA LYS A 23 -3.10 -24.50 18.79
C LYS A 23 -4.18 -23.48 19.13
N MET A 24 -5.37 -23.57 18.53
CA MET A 24 -6.50 -22.70 18.85
C MET A 24 -7.09 -22.96 20.24
N VAL A 25 -6.82 -24.13 20.84
CA VAL A 25 -7.25 -24.46 22.21
C VAL A 25 -6.33 -23.86 23.28
N GLU A 26 -5.09 -23.52 22.94
CA GLU A 26 -4.11 -22.96 23.86
C GLU A 26 -4.22 -21.42 23.92
N PRO A 27 -4.59 -20.82 25.06
CA PRO A 27 -4.66 -19.36 25.18
C PRO A 27 -3.24 -18.76 25.17
N GLN A 28 -2.79 -18.32 24.00
CA GLN A 28 -1.52 -17.60 23.87
C GLN A 28 -1.68 -16.16 24.38
N ARG A 29 -0.76 -15.72 25.24
CA ARG A 29 -0.82 -14.40 25.89
C ARG A 29 -0.03 -13.32 25.15
N ASN A 30 0.88 -13.70 24.25
CA ASN A 30 1.79 -12.77 23.57
C ASN A 30 1.34 -12.55 22.12
N GLN A 31 1.04 -11.29 21.79
CA GLN A 31 0.63 -10.86 20.45
C GLN A 31 1.62 -11.28 19.35
N VAL A 32 2.93 -11.19 19.62
CA VAL A 32 3.99 -11.58 18.67
C VAL A 32 3.95 -13.08 18.34
N LEU A 33 3.70 -13.93 19.34
CA LEU A 33 3.63 -15.39 19.12
C LEU A 33 2.36 -15.76 18.34
N ILE A 34 1.25 -15.07 18.62
CA ILE A 34 0.01 -15.25 17.86
C ILE A 34 0.23 -14.84 16.41
N PHE A 35 0.86 -13.69 16.16
CA PHE A 35 1.18 -13.25 14.81
C PHE A 35 2.07 -14.26 14.07
N GLN A 36 3.17 -14.70 14.67
CA GLN A 36 4.06 -15.70 14.08
C GLN A 36 3.32 -17.01 13.77
N MET A 37 2.41 -17.43 14.66
CA MET A 37 1.56 -18.60 14.44
C MET A 37 0.62 -18.40 13.24
N LEU A 38 -0.14 -17.29 13.19
CA LEU A 38 -1.06 -16.96 12.11
C LEU A 38 -0.34 -16.84 10.76
N ALA A 39 0.80 -16.15 10.75
CA ALA A 39 1.63 -15.99 9.56
C ALA A 39 2.18 -17.34 9.07
N THR A 40 2.59 -18.22 9.99
CA THR A 40 3.02 -19.58 9.62
C THR A 40 1.87 -20.38 8.99
N PHE A 41 0.65 -20.31 9.54
CA PHE A 41 -0.51 -20.97 8.95
C PHE A 41 -0.85 -20.39 7.59
N TYR A 42 -0.88 -19.07 7.47
CA TYR A 42 -1.13 -18.37 6.21
C TYR A 42 -0.19 -18.84 5.10
N ILE A 43 1.13 -18.86 5.35
CA ILE A 43 2.12 -19.30 4.37
C ILE A 43 1.89 -20.76 3.96
N LYS A 44 1.65 -21.65 4.93
CA LYS A 44 1.40 -23.07 4.65
C LYS A 44 0.11 -23.29 3.85
N TYR A 45 -0.96 -22.55 4.14
CA TYR A 45 -2.19 -22.60 3.37
C TYR A 45 -1.99 -22.09 1.93
N VAL A 46 -1.20 -21.02 1.74
CA VAL A 46 -0.83 -20.55 0.39
C VAL A 46 -0.07 -21.63 -0.40
N GLN A 47 0.84 -22.37 0.23
CA GLN A 47 1.53 -23.49 -0.42
C GLN A 47 0.56 -24.62 -0.81
N ILE A 48 -0.35 -24.99 0.09
CA ILE A 48 -1.38 -25.99 -0.18
C ILE A 48 -2.27 -25.54 -1.34
N PHE A 49 -2.69 -24.27 -1.35
CA PHE A 49 -3.50 -23.70 -2.41
C PHE A 49 -2.83 -23.84 -3.78
N ARG A 50 -1.54 -23.49 -3.90
CA ARG A 50 -0.77 -23.65 -5.14
C ARG A 50 -0.70 -25.10 -5.60
N ASN A 51 -0.47 -26.02 -4.68
CA ASN A 51 -0.44 -27.45 -5.00
C ASN A 51 -1.82 -27.95 -5.45
N LEU A 52 -2.90 -27.51 -4.79
CA LEU A 52 -4.28 -27.83 -5.17
C LEU A 52 -4.66 -27.27 -6.55
N GLU A 53 -4.22 -26.06 -6.89
CA GLU A 53 -4.43 -25.47 -8.22
C GLU A 53 -3.77 -26.32 -9.31
N MET A 54 -2.50 -26.69 -9.10
CA MET A 54 -1.77 -27.57 -10.00
C MET A 54 -2.46 -28.95 -10.11
N VAL A 55 -2.92 -29.52 -9.00
CA VAL A 55 -3.67 -30.79 -9.00
C VAL A 55 -4.98 -30.66 -9.77
N TYR A 56 -5.72 -29.57 -9.56
CA TYR A 56 -7.00 -29.32 -10.22
C TYR A 56 -6.86 -29.21 -11.75
N ASP A 57 -5.79 -28.57 -12.22
CA ASP A 57 -5.53 -28.41 -13.65
C ASP A 57 -5.13 -29.74 -14.32
N GLN A 58 -4.40 -30.60 -13.61
CA GLN A 58 -3.84 -31.84 -14.15
C GLN A 58 -4.77 -33.05 -14.00
N ILE A 59 -5.75 -33.02 -13.09
CA ILE A 59 -6.71 -34.12 -12.92
C ILE A 59 -7.87 -34.01 -13.92
N VAL A 60 -7.97 -35.02 -14.79
CA VAL A 60 -9.02 -35.13 -15.81
C VAL A 60 -10.30 -35.75 -15.25
N HIS A 61 -10.23 -36.51 -14.15
CA HIS A 61 -11.38 -37.23 -13.61
C HIS A 61 -12.45 -36.27 -13.04
N PRO A 62 -13.69 -36.26 -13.56
CA PRO A 62 -14.68 -35.22 -13.25
C PRO A 62 -15.12 -35.19 -11.78
N GLN A 63 -15.38 -36.36 -11.18
CA GLN A 63 -15.84 -36.42 -9.78
C GLN A 63 -14.77 -35.90 -8.80
N LYS A 64 -13.52 -36.36 -8.94
CA LYS A 64 -12.38 -35.85 -8.16
C LYS A 64 -12.19 -34.35 -8.38
N ARG A 65 -12.35 -33.87 -9.61
CA ARG A 65 -12.18 -32.45 -9.94
C ARG A 65 -13.20 -31.56 -9.24
N ILE A 66 -14.46 -31.98 -9.15
CA ILE A 66 -15.50 -31.29 -8.38
C ILE A 66 -15.12 -31.21 -6.90
N LEU A 67 -14.62 -32.31 -6.34
CA LEU A 67 -14.18 -32.35 -4.95
C LEU A 67 -13.00 -31.40 -4.70
N ILE A 68 -11.96 -31.47 -5.54
CA ILE A 68 -10.77 -30.64 -5.43
C ILE A 68 -11.12 -29.16 -5.54
N ARG A 69 -12.05 -28.80 -6.44
CA ARG A 69 -12.56 -27.43 -6.53
C ARG A 69 -13.12 -26.95 -5.20
N LYS A 70 -14.02 -27.73 -4.59
CA LYS A 70 -14.63 -27.36 -3.30
C LYS A 70 -13.57 -27.16 -2.21
N ILE A 71 -12.56 -28.03 -2.18
CA ILE A 71 -11.46 -27.92 -1.23
C ILE A 71 -10.62 -26.67 -1.51
N LEU A 72 -10.36 -26.36 -2.78
CA LEU A 72 -9.61 -25.17 -3.19
C LEU A 72 -10.36 -23.89 -2.82
N ASP A 73 -11.68 -23.83 -3.04
CA ASP A 73 -12.55 -22.73 -2.59
C ASP A 73 -12.50 -22.58 -1.05
N GLY A 74 -12.53 -23.69 -0.31
CA GLY A 74 -12.41 -23.68 1.16
C GLY A 74 -11.05 -23.18 1.66
N VAL A 75 -9.95 -23.64 1.04
CA VAL A 75 -8.60 -23.17 1.36
C VAL A 75 -8.45 -21.68 1.03
N MET A 76 -9.04 -21.22 -0.09
CA MET A 76 -9.06 -19.81 -0.44
C MET A 76 -9.78 -18.98 0.64
N GLY A 77 -10.92 -19.45 1.13
CA GLY A 77 -11.63 -18.84 2.26
C GLY A 77 -10.75 -18.74 3.50
N ARG A 78 -10.10 -19.85 3.90
CA ARG A 78 -9.24 -19.88 5.08
C ARG A 78 -8.04 -18.93 4.98
N ILE A 79 -7.44 -18.79 3.78
CA ILE A 79 -6.36 -17.83 3.54
C ILE A 79 -6.84 -16.39 3.80
N LEU A 80 -8.06 -16.05 3.37
CA LEU A 80 -8.64 -14.72 3.59
C LEU A 80 -8.96 -14.48 5.06
N GLU A 81 -9.49 -15.48 5.76
CA GLU A 81 -9.75 -15.42 7.20
C GLU A 81 -8.46 -15.17 7.98
N LEU A 82 -7.42 -15.98 7.76
CA LEU A 82 -6.11 -15.82 8.41
C LEU A 82 -5.49 -14.46 8.10
N LYS A 83 -5.64 -13.98 6.86
CA LYS A 83 -5.18 -12.65 6.49
C LYS A 83 -5.93 -11.57 7.26
N ASN A 84 -7.25 -11.68 7.39
CA ASN A 84 -8.06 -10.75 8.16
C ASN A 84 -7.67 -10.76 9.65
N GLU A 85 -7.50 -11.94 10.25
CA GLU A 85 -7.05 -12.09 11.64
C GLU A 85 -5.69 -11.41 11.89
N MET A 86 -4.73 -11.54 10.96
CA MET A 86 -3.44 -10.85 11.05
C MET A 86 -3.59 -9.32 10.95
N VAL A 87 -4.42 -8.84 10.01
CA VAL A 87 -4.69 -7.41 9.83
C VAL A 87 -5.34 -6.82 11.08
N GLU A 88 -6.29 -7.51 11.69
CA GLU A 88 -6.94 -7.07 12.93
C GLU A 88 -5.96 -7.05 14.11
N LEU A 89 -5.02 -8.00 14.15
CA LEU A 89 -4.01 -8.09 15.21
C LEU A 89 -2.97 -6.96 15.14
N GLU A 90 -2.46 -6.61 13.95
CA GLU A 90 -1.43 -5.57 13.79
C GLU A 90 -1.98 -4.20 13.36
N LEU A 91 -3.28 -4.12 13.01
CA LEU A 91 -3.93 -2.94 12.43
C LEU A 91 -3.27 -2.45 11.13
N THR A 92 -2.68 -3.37 10.35
CA THR A 92 -2.01 -3.05 9.09
C THR A 92 -2.31 -4.10 8.01
N GLU A 93 -2.39 -3.68 6.75
CA GLU A 93 -2.58 -4.62 5.63
C GLU A 93 -1.25 -5.27 5.18
N PHE A 94 -0.15 -4.56 5.39
CA PHE A 94 1.19 -4.93 4.93
C PHE A 94 1.97 -5.62 6.03
N HIS A 95 2.34 -6.88 5.77
CA HIS A 95 3.03 -7.74 6.72
C HIS A 95 4.34 -8.24 6.12
N TYR A 96 5.39 -8.28 6.93
CA TYR A 96 6.70 -8.78 6.54
C TYR A 96 6.87 -10.22 7.02
N PHE A 97 7.22 -11.13 6.11
CA PHE A 97 7.33 -12.56 6.40
C PHE A 97 8.78 -13.07 6.35
N ASP A 98 9.78 -12.18 6.32
CA ASP A 98 11.18 -12.52 6.02
C ASP A 98 11.74 -13.60 6.96
N ASP A 99 11.54 -13.46 8.27
CA ASP A 99 12.02 -14.42 9.28
C ASP A 99 11.37 -15.80 9.10
N ILE A 100 10.06 -15.82 8.87
CA ILE A 100 9.29 -17.08 8.72
C ILE A 100 9.63 -17.76 7.39
N LEU A 101 9.82 -16.97 6.33
CA LEU A 101 10.26 -17.47 5.03
C LEU A 101 11.67 -18.07 5.11
N GLN A 102 12.57 -17.43 5.86
CA GLN A 102 13.91 -17.94 6.10
C GLN A 102 13.86 -19.29 6.84
N ASP A 103 13.07 -19.39 7.90
CA ASP A 103 12.90 -20.64 8.68
C ASP A 103 12.33 -21.78 7.81
N LEU A 104 11.35 -21.47 6.97
CA LEU A 104 10.72 -22.42 6.06
C LEU A 104 11.54 -22.69 4.78
N LYS A 105 12.67 -21.99 4.59
CA LYS A 105 13.53 -22.05 3.39
C LYS A 105 12.75 -21.77 2.10
N LEU A 106 11.89 -20.76 2.14
CA LEU A 106 11.03 -20.37 1.02
C LEU A 106 11.48 -19.06 0.40
N ALA A 107 11.36 -18.99 -0.93
CA ALA A 107 11.53 -17.76 -1.67
C ALA A 107 10.20 -16.96 -1.69
N PRO A 108 10.24 -15.61 -1.70
CA PRO A 108 9.04 -14.78 -1.74
C PRO A 108 8.10 -15.09 -2.91
N GLN A 109 8.64 -15.48 -4.07
CA GLN A 109 7.86 -15.87 -5.26
C GLN A 109 7.01 -17.12 -5.02
N GLN A 110 7.31 -17.90 -3.97
CA GLN A 110 6.51 -19.06 -3.58
C GLN A 110 5.22 -18.66 -2.85
N LEU A 111 5.08 -17.41 -2.41
CA LEU A 111 3.85 -16.84 -1.84
C LEU A 111 2.90 -16.22 -2.87
N ASP A 112 3.32 -16.12 -4.14
CA ASP A 112 2.43 -15.62 -5.19
C ASP A 112 1.20 -16.53 -5.32
N ILE A 113 0.02 -15.95 -5.16
CA ILE A 113 -1.26 -16.65 -5.23
C ILE A 113 -1.71 -16.66 -6.70
N PRO A 114 -1.68 -17.81 -7.41
CA PRO A 114 -2.11 -17.88 -8.79
C PRO A 114 -3.64 -17.75 -8.89
N ILE A 115 -4.12 -17.16 -9.98
CA ILE A 115 -5.56 -17.15 -10.31
C ILE A 115 -5.96 -18.57 -10.73
N PRO A 116 -6.87 -19.26 -10.02
CA PRO A 116 -7.20 -20.63 -10.37
C PRO A 116 -7.86 -20.72 -11.75
N LYS A 117 -7.38 -21.65 -12.58
CA LYS A 117 -7.81 -21.76 -13.98
C LYS A 117 -9.30 -22.04 -14.17
N TYR A 118 -9.99 -22.61 -13.19
CA TYR A 118 -11.45 -22.82 -13.30
C TYR A 118 -12.24 -21.53 -13.29
N PHE A 119 -11.77 -20.48 -12.60
CA PHE A 119 -12.45 -19.18 -12.65
C PHE A 119 -12.57 -18.66 -14.07
N LEU A 120 -11.50 -18.80 -14.85
CA LEU A 120 -11.51 -18.44 -16.27
C LEU A 120 -12.46 -19.35 -17.04
N ARG A 121 -12.31 -20.67 -16.91
CA ARG A 121 -13.11 -21.65 -17.67
C ARG A 121 -14.62 -21.52 -17.42
N GLU A 122 -15.03 -21.33 -16.18
CA GLU A 122 -16.44 -21.24 -15.80
C GLU A 122 -17.06 -19.89 -16.18
N LYS A 123 -16.27 -18.81 -16.14
CA LYS A 123 -16.73 -17.49 -16.54
C LYS A 123 -16.55 -17.20 -18.03
N LEU A 124 -16.10 -18.16 -18.84
CA LEU A 124 -15.84 -17.93 -20.27
C LEU A 124 -17.06 -17.36 -21.00
N GLU A 125 -18.24 -17.92 -20.77
CA GLU A 125 -19.46 -17.43 -21.42
C GLU A 125 -19.82 -16.02 -20.95
N VAL A 126 -19.73 -15.74 -19.65
CA VAL A 126 -19.93 -14.40 -19.10
C VAL A 126 -18.91 -13.39 -19.65
N ILE A 127 -17.65 -13.81 -19.81
CA ILE A 127 -16.58 -13.00 -20.38
C ILE A 127 -16.89 -12.69 -21.85
N LYS A 128 -17.27 -13.68 -22.65
CA LYS A 128 -17.68 -13.48 -24.06
C LYS A 128 -18.89 -12.57 -24.19
N GLU A 129 -19.88 -12.70 -23.31
CA GLU A 129 -21.04 -11.82 -23.27
C GLU A 129 -20.63 -10.37 -22.96
N ARG A 130 -19.76 -10.16 -21.97
CA ARG A 130 -19.20 -8.84 -21.64
C ARG A 130 -18.37 -8.26 -22.77
N GLU A 131 -17.57 -9.08 -23.45
CA GLU A 131 -16.81 -8.66 -24.63
C GLU A 131 -17.73 -8.19 -25.75
N LYS A 132 -18.87 -8.86 -25.98
CA LYS A 132 -19.87 -8.40 -26.97
C LYS A 132 -20.50 -7.06 -26.57
N ILE A 133 -20.88 -6.90 -25.31
CA ILE A 133 -21.45 -5.63 -24.80
C ILE A 133 -20.41 -4.50 -24.94
N LEU A 134 -19.16 -4.77 -24.57
CA LEU A 134 -18.08 -3.80 -24.70
C LEU A 134 -17.82 -3.43 -26.16
N ALA A 135 -17.84 -4.40 -27.08
CA ALA A 135 -17.71 -4.16 -28.50
C ALA A 135 -18.86 -3.27 -29.04
N GLN A 136 -20.10 -3.50 -28.57
CA GLN A 136 -21.25 -2.66 -28.90
C GLN A 136 -21.07 -1.22 -28.39
N ILE A 137 -20.73 -1.05 -27.11
CA ILE A 137 -20.49 0.28 -26.52
C ILE A 137 -19.37 1.01 -27.26
N LEU A 138 -18.28 0.33 -27.61
CA LEU A 138 -17.17 0.92 -28.36
C LEU A 138 -17.60 1.34 -29.78
N ALA A 139 -18.45 0.54 -30.44
CA ALA A 139 -19.04 0.90 -31.73
C ALA A 139 -19.94 2.15 -31.60
N ASP A 140 -20.81 2.19 -30.59
CA ASP A 140 -21.75 3.28 -30.36
C ASP A 140 -21.06 4.60 -29.99
N THR A 141 -19.96 4.52 -29.23
CA THR A 141 -19.16 5.68 -28.81
C THR A 141 -18.18 6.17 -29.88
N GLY A 142 -18.10 5.49 -31.03
CA GLY A 142 -17.14 5.81 -32.10
C GLY A 142 -15.67 5.57 -31.71
N LEU A 143 -15.42 4.92 -30.56
CA LEU A 143 -14.11 4.53 -30.03
C LEU A 143 -13.69 3.14 -30.50
N TYR A 144 -14.41 2.54 -31.44
CA TYR A 144 -14.03 1.29 -32.10
C TYR A 144 -12.80 1.53 -32.98
N THR A 145 -11.64 1.58 -32.33
CA THR A 145 -10.36 1.47 -32.99
C THR A 145 -10.21 0.02 -33.44
N ALA A 146 -10.78 -0.32 -34.61
CA ALA A 146 -10.39 -1.51 -35.33
C ALA A 146 -8.86 -1.47 -35.42
N ASP A 147 -8.18 -2.35 -34.67
CA ASP A 147 -6.72 -2.45 -34.51
C ASP A 147 -5.99 -1.31 -35.21
N VAL A 148 -6.00 -0.11 -34.61
CA VAL A 148 -5.07 0.91 -35.03
C VAL A 148 -3.74 0.33 -34.60
N LYS A 149 -3.13 -0.44 -35.52
CA LYS A 149 -1.72 -0.75 -35.50
C LYS A 149 -1.08 0.62 -35.47
N TYR A 150 -0.85 1.13 -34.27
CA TYR A 150 0.12 2.18 -34.05
C TYR A 150 1.37 1.56 -34.66
N TYR A 151 1.69 1.98 -35.87
CA TYR A 151 3.03 1.86 -36.38
C TYR A 151 3.84 2.67 -35.39
N ILE A 152 4.32 1.99 -34.35
CA ILE A 152 5.29 2.54 -33.42
C ILE A 152 6.46 2.83 -34.35
N LYS A 153 6.55 4.09 -34.77
CA LYS A 153 7.65 4.55 -35.59
C LYS A 153 8.86 4.41 -34.67
N ALA A 154 9.64 3.37 -34.91
CA ALA A 154 10.79 3.07 -34.06
C ALA A 154 11.68 4.31 -34.04
N ILE A 155 11.87 4.88 -32.85
CA ILE A 155 12.73 6.04 -32.67
C ILE A 155 14.14 5.58 -33.06
N PRO A 156 14.83 6.28 -33.99
CA PRO A 156 16.19 5.92 -34.34
C PRO A 156 17.09 5.99 -33.10
N LEU A 157 18.05 5.08 -33.01
CA LEU A 157 18.90 4.91 -31.83
C LEU A 157 19.53 6.23 -31.35
N GLU A 158 19.98 7.07 -32.28
CA GLU A 158 20.60 8.36 -31.97
C GLU A 158 19.63 9.34 -31.29
N GLU A 159 18.37 9.35 -31.70
CA GLU A 159 17.34 10.20 -31.12
C GLU A 159 16.95 9.70 -29.73
N ALA A 160 16.83 8.38 -29.56
CA ALA A 160 16.60 7.76 -28.26
C ALA A 160 17.74 8.07 -27.27
N VAL A 161 19.00 7.95 -27.71
CA VAL A 161 20.17 8.28 -26.88
C VAL A 161 20.19 9.77 -26.51
N LYS A 162 19.88 10.67 -27.45
CA LYS A 162 19.79 12.11 -27.17
C LYS A 162 18.72 12.42 -26.14
N LEU A 163 17.52 11.83 -26.27
CA LEU A 163 16.43 12.01 -25.31
C LEU A 163 16.83 11.56 -23.90
N ILE A 164 17.44 10.38 -23.78
CA ILE A 164 17.93 9.84 -22.51
C ILE A 164 18.99 10.78 -21.90
N GLN A 165 19.95 11.25 -22.70
CA GLN A 165 21.01 12.14 -22.22
C GLN A 165 20.47 13.51 -21.78
N ILE A 166 19.51 14.08 -22.52
CA ILE A 166 18.86 15.35 -22.15
C ILE A 166 18.11 15.18 -20.84
N ALA A 167 17.34 14.10 -20.70
CA ALA A 167 16.58 13.79 -19.49
C ALA A 167 17.49 13.61 -18.28
N GLU A 168 18.57 12.83 -18.42
CA GLU A 168 19.53 12.61 -17.33
C GLU A 168 20.30 13.90 -16.97
N ARG A 169 20.71 14.70 -17.96
CA ARG A 169 21.34 16.01 -17.72
C ARG A 169 20.38 16.94 -16.97
N ALA A 170 19.11 16.98 -17.34
CA ALA A 170 18.09 17.77 -16.65
C ALA A 170 17.87 17.26 -15.20
N ARG A 171 17.84 15.94 -14.99
CA ARG A 171 17.71 15.33 -13.66
C ARG A 171 18.90 15.71 -12.77
N GLN A 172 20.13 15.57 -13.28
CA GLN A 172 21.36 15.96 -12.59
C GLN A 172 21.38 17.46 -12.28
N GLY A 173 20.97 18.30 -13.22
CA GLY A 173 20.84 19.75 -13.02
C GLY A 173 19.88 20.10 -11.89
N ARG A 174 18.69 19.47 -11.85
CA ARG A 174 17.72 19.65 -10.75
C ARG A 174 18.29 19.22 -9.40
N LEU A 175 18.97 18.07 -9.35
CA LEU A 175 19.56 17.55 -8.11
C LEU A 175 20.67 18.46 -7.58
N ARG A 176 21.56 18.96 -8.46
CA ARG A 176 22.59 19.93 -8.09
C ARG A 176 21.99 21.26 -7.63
N ALA A 177 20.96 21.76 -8.30
CA ALA A 177 20.29 23.00 -7.92
C ALA A 177 19.64 22.89 -6.52
N LEU A 178 19.00 21.76 -6.23
CA LEU A 178 18.46 21.47 -4.89
C LEU A 178 19.57 21.44 -3.83
N PHE A 179 20.68 20.75 -4.11
CA PHE A 179 21.81 20.67 -3.18
C PHE A 179 22.45 22.04 -2.90
N MET A 180 22.70 22.83 -3.95
CA MET A 180 23.22 24.20 -3.81
C MET A 180 22.25 25.11 -3.04
N LYS A 181 20.94 24.99 -3.28
CA LYS A 181 19.92 25.73 -2.53
C LYS A 181 19.97 25.39 -1.04
N GLN A 182 20.17 24.12 -0.69
CA GLN A 182 20.27 23.69 0.70
C GLN A 182 21.50 24.27 1.39
N ILE A 183 22.66 24.25 0.72
CA ILE A 183 23.90 24.88 1.24
C ILE A 183 23.68 26.38 1.46
N TYR A 184 23.12 27.09 0.46
CA TYR A 184 22.83 28.52 0.57
C TYR A 184 21.93 28.84 1.77
N LEU A 185 20.86 28.06 1.97
CA LEU A 185 19.95 28.26 3.10
C LEU A 185 20.61 27.99 4.45
N GLN A 186 21.50 26.99 4.53
CA GLN A 186 22.28 26.72 5.74
C GLN A 186 23.24 27.86 6.05
N GLU A 187 23.99 28.36 5.06
CA GLU A 187 24.88 29.52 5.23
C GLU A 187 24.09 30.77 5.62
N TYR A 188 22.93 31.00 5.00
CA TYR A 188 22.07 32.13 5.32
C TYR A 188 21.59 32.07 6.78
N ARG A 189 21.13 30.90 7.25
CA ARG A 189 20.76 30.69 8.66
C ARG A 189 21.95 30.89 9.59
N ALA A 190 23.13 30.38 9.25
CA ALA A 190 24.34 30.56 10.04
C ALA A 190 24.75 32.04 10.14
N LYS A 191 24.66 32.81 9.04
CA LYS A 191 24.88 34.26 9.04
C LYS A 191 23.85 35.00 9.91
N GLN A 192 22.57 34.64 9.81
CA GLN A 192 21.53 35.21 10.66
C GLN A 192 21.74 34.89 12.15
N ALA A 193 22.13 33.66 12.48
CA ALA A 193 22.44 33.26 13.85
C ALA A 193 23.66 34.03 14.41
N LYS A 194 24.71 34.25 13.61
CA LYS A 194 25.85 35.09 14.00
C LYS A 194 25.43 36.55 14.24
N LEU A 195 24.65 37.14 13.33
CA LEU A 195 24.11 38.50 13.50
C LEU A 195 23.22 38.63 14.75
N LEU A 196 22.40 37.62 15.05
CA LEU A 196 21.58 37.56 16.26
C LEU A 196 22.43 37.37 17.53
N SER A 197 23.55 36.65 17.44
CA SER A 197 24.48 36.47 18.55
C SER A 197 25.34 37.71 18.82
N GLU A 198 25.73 38.46 17.78
CA GLU A 198 26.46 39.74 17.88
C GLU A 198 25.56 40.86 18.41
N ARG A 199 24.26 40.81 18.08
CA ARG A 199 23.25 41.69 18.65
C ARG A 199 22.78 41.09 19.97
N MET A 200 23.58 41.23 21.04
CA MET A 200 23.10 40.97 22.41
C MET A 200 21.69 41.54 22.53
N ALA A 201 20.71 40.69 22.84
CA ALA A 201 19.32 41.08 22.89
C ALA A 201 19.18 42.23 23.89
N ASP A 202 19.01 43.45 23.38
CA ASP A 202 18.75 44.63 24.19
C ASP A 202 17.42 44.40 24.91
N THR A 203 17.53 43.94 26.16
CA THR A 203 16.40 43.60 27.02
C THR A 203 15.50 44.81 27.22
N GLY A 204 16.06 46.03 27.18
CA GLY A 204 15.31 47.28 27.19
C GLY A 204 14.46 47.47 25.94
N ALA A 205 15.04 47.28 24.75
CA ALA A 205 14.27 47.35 23.49
C ALA A 205 13.19 46.27 23.39
N ALA A 206 13.43 45.07 23.91
CA ALA A 206 12.43 44.00 23.98
C ALA A 206 11.29 44.36 24.94
N ALA A 207 11.61 44.84 26.15
CA ALA A 207 10.62 45.29 27.13
C ALA A 207 9.76 46.44 26.57
N LEU A 208 10.36 47.42 25.89
CA LEU A 208 9.64 48.52 25.26
C LEU A 208 8.64 48.05 24.20
N ARG A 209 8.99 47.05 23.39
CA ARG A 209 8.06 46.48 22.39
C ARG A 209 6.89 45.77 23.05
N ILE A 210 7.15 44.97 24.08
CA ILE A 210 6.10 44.26 24.82
C ILE A 210 5.16 45.27 25.50
N GLN A 211 5.73 46.26 26.19
CA GLN A 211 4.96 47.33 26.85
C GLN A 211 4.13 48.14 25.85
N LYS A 212 4.66 48.46 24.67
CA LYS A 212 3.92 49.17 23.61
C LYS A 212 2.69 48.39 23.16
N VAL A 213 2.85 47.09 22.92
CA VAL A 213 1.73 46.21 22.50
C VAL A 213 0.67 46.13 23.60
N TRP A 214 1.08 45.92 24.86
CA TRP A 214 0.16 45.83 25.99
C TRP A 214 -0.60 47.14 26.24
N ARG A 215 0.09 48.29 26.20
CA ARG A 215 -0.54 49.62 26.35
C ARG A 215 -1.55 49.88 25.22
N GLY A 216 -1.21 49.51 23.99
CA GLY A 216 -2.13 49.61 22.85
C GLY A 216 -3.39 48.76 23.03
N PHE A 217 -3.22 47.49 23.42
CA PHE A 217 -4.34 46.60 23.72
C PHE A 217 -5.23 47.13 24.84
N HIS A 218 -4.64 47.58 25.96
CA HIS A 218 -5.38 48.17 27.07
C HIS A 218 -6.19 49.39 26.65
N GLN A 219 -5.57 50.33 25.92
CA GLN A 219 -6.23 51.53 25.44
C GLN A 219 -7.37 51.22 24.49
N CYS A 220 -7.21 50.24 23.58
CA CYS A 220 -8.27 49.84 22.67
C CYS A 220 -9.48 49.28 23.43
N ARG A 221 -9.25 48.44 24.44
CA ARG A 221 -10.33 47.90 25.28
C ARG A 221 -11.04 48.96 26.10
N GLU A 222 -10.33 49.94 26.65
CA GLU A 222 -10.97 51.06 27.35
C GLU A 222 -11.77 51.94 26.40
N THR A 223 -11.24 52.22 25.21
CA THR A 223 -11.94 53.03 24.20
C THR A 223 -13.21 52.33 23.72
N GLU A 224 -13.18 51.00 23.58
CA GLU A 224 -14.36 50.20 23.23
C GLU A 224 -15.44 50.29 24.32
N LYS A 225 -15.08 50.16 25.60
CA LYS A 225 -16.01 50.33 26.72
C LYS A 225 -16.61 51.73 26.79
N LEU A 226 -15.78 52.77 26.68
CA LEU A 226 -16.24 54.16 26.69
C LEU A 226 -17.21 54.43 25.55
N ARG A 227 -16.95 53.84 24.38
CA ARG A 227 -17.86 53.93 23.24
C ARG A 227 -19.18 53.22 23.49
N GLU A 228 -19.18 52.04 24.10
CA GLU A 228 -20.41 51.34 24.52
C GLU A 228 -21.22 52.18 25.52
N GLU A 229 -20.57 52.74 26.54
CA GLU A 229 -21.21 53.60 27.54
C GLU A 229 -21.79 54.87 26.91
N GLU A 230 -21.09 55.49 25.96
CA GLU A 230 -21.56 56.66 25.24
C GLU A 230 -22.74 56.34 24.31
N MET A 231 -22.75 55.17 23.65
CA MET A 231 -23.88 54.70 22.84
C MET A 231 -25.14 54.51 23.71
N ILE A 232 -24.98 53.87 24.88
CA ILE A 232 -26.06 53.72 25.88
C ILE A 232 -26.57 55.09 26.33
N PHE A 233 -25.66 56.03 26.62
CA PHE A 233 -26.02 57.39 27.03
C PHE A 233 -26.80 58.16 25.93
N LEU A 234 -26.41 57.99 24.66
CA LEU A 234 -27.08 58.58 23.51
C LEU A 234 -28.38 57.86 23.12
N GLY A 235 -28.73 56.74 23.76
CA GLY A 235 -29.96 55.98 23.54
C GLY A 235 -29.95 55.11 22.28
N MET A 236 -28.77 54.71 21.79
CA MET A 236 -28.57 53.74 20.70
C MET A 236 -28.17 52.38 21.26
#